data_AF-A0A0S2ZLB4-F1
#
_entry.id   AF-A0A0S2ZLB4-F1
#
_cell.length_a   1.000
_cell.length_b   1.000
_cell.length_c   1.000
_cell.angle_alpha   90.00
_cell.angle_beta   90.00
_cell.angle_gamma   90.00
#
_symmetry.space_group_name_H-M   'P 1'
#
loop_
_entity.id
_entity.type
_entity.pdbx_description
1 polymer ?
#
loop_
_entity_poly.entity_id
_entity_poly.type
_entity_poly.pdbx_seq_one_letter_code
_entity_poly.pdbx_strand_id
1 'polypeptide(L)'
;MFENLIKSKLNIKKEANLLVIEYKKWSFKLPIYLIIFYILHTWLGCKMREIEISTITLYLYNLPFLLIFVVVTLIICSKEILIVDNKELVIEKYFLFYLYERKGIDVENIRSIFFADEYEKFFPLFLPLDIVKNLKIKVKESEIEDKIYTFGVNLDEEKYKEVVGEISNYQNVKIL
;
A
#
# COMPACT_ATOMS: atom_id res chain seq x y z
N MET A 1 -7.27 -9.50 -17.23
CA MET A 1 -8.17 -8.35 -16.97
C MET A 1 -7.93 -7.69 -15.61
N PHE A 2 -7.52 -8.42 -14.56
CA PHE A 2 -7.23 -7.87 -13.23
C PHE A 2 -5.89 -7.10 -13.10
N GLU A 3 -4.89 -7.35 -13.95
CA GLU A 3 -3.60 -6.64 -13.90
C GLU A 3 -3.76 -5.12 -14.06
N ASN A 4 -4.69 -4.67 -14.92
CA ASN A 4 -4.97 -3.25 -15.12
C ASN A 4 -5.77 -2.60 -13.97
N LEU A 5 -6.29 -3.40 -13.03
CA LEU A 5 -7.00 -2.95 -11.84
C LEU A 5 -6.08 -2.79 -10.63
N ILE A 6 -4.78 -3.05 -10.71
CA ILE A 6 -3.84 -2.82 -9.59
C ILE A 6 -2.59 -2.12 -10.15
N LYS A 7 -2.78 -1.15 -11.04
CA LYS A 7 -1.66 -0.37 -11.55
C LYS A 7 -1.27 0.67 -10.51
N SER A 8 -0.18 0.41 -9.80
CA SER A 8 0.43 1.35 -8.87
C SER A 8 0.84 2.64 -9.60
N LYS A 9 0.57 3.78 -8.99
CA LYS A 9 1.04 5.08 -9.44
C LYS A 9 2.15 5.53 -8.50
N LEU A 10 3.35 5.65 -9.06
CA LEU A 10 4.48 6.28 -8.41
C LEU A 10 4.54 7.73 -8.89
N ASN A 11 4.77 8.66 -7.98
CA ASN A 11 5.01 10.06 -8.31
C ASN A 11 6.21 10.56 -7.51
N ILE A 12 7.18 11.14 -8.19
CA ILE A 12 8.39 11.68 -7.59
C ILE A 12 8.34 13.20 -7.70
N LYS A 13 8.44 13.89 -6.57
CA LYS A 13 8.50 15.35 -6.51
C LYS A 13 9.80 15.77 -5.86
N LYS A 14 10.52 16.67 -6.53
CA LYS A 14 11.70 17.34 -5.97
C LYS A 14 11.29 18.73 -5.53
N GLU A 15 11.36 18.98 -4.22
CA GLU A 15 11.26 20.30 -3.64
C GLU A 15 12.65 20.79 -3.24
N ALA A 16 12.79 22.08 -2.90
CA ALA A 16 14.08 22.76 -2.76
C ALA A 16 15.11 21.99 -1.89
N ASN A 17 14.66 21.30 -0.85
CA ASN A 17 15.49 20.48 0.05
C ASN A 17 14.81 19.15 0.45
N LEU A 18 13.87 18.63 -0.34
CA LEU A 18 13.22 17.35 -0.04
C LEU A 18 12.91 16.58 -1.32
N LEU A 19 13.12 15.27 -1.29
CA LEU A 19 12.62 14.34 -2.30
C LEU A 19 11.41 13.59 -1.73
N VAL A 20 10.24 13.77 -2.36
CA VAL A 20 8.99 13.13 -1.95
C VAL A 20 8.58 12.11 -2.99
N ILE A 21 8.59 10.84 -2.59
CA ILE A 21 8.18 9.71 -3.41
C ILE A 21 6.83 9.23 -2.89
N GLU A 22 5.78 9.49 -3.67
CA GLU A 22 4.42 9.09 -3.35
C GLU A 22 4.10 7.80 -4.09
N TYR A 23 3.82 6.74 -3.32
CA TYR A 23 3.30 5.48 -3.83
C TYR A 23 1.80 5.38 -3.55
N LYS A 24 1.04 5.21 -4.63
CA LYS A 24 -0.41 5.15 -4.62
C LYS A 24 -0.85 3.83 -5.23
N LYS A 25 -1.39 2.93 -4.41
CA LYS A 25 -2.03 1.69 -4.85
C LYS A 25 -3.41 2.01 -5.45
N TRP A 26 -3.47 2.66 -6.61
CA TRP A 26 -4.72 3.24 -7.10
C TRP A 26 -5.41 2.36 -8.12
N SER A 27 -6.54 1.79 -7.70
CA SER A 27 -7.61 1.44 -8.62
C SER A 27 -8.97 1.63 -7.96
N PHE A 28 -9.52 2.83 -8.12
CA PHE A 28 -10.89 3.12 -7.73
C PHE A 28 -11.93 2.29 -8.47
N LYS A 29 -11.55 1.69 -9.61
CA LYS A 29 -12.44 0.82 -10.37
C LYS A 29 -12.94 -0.34 -9.50
N LEU A 30 -12.06 -0.98 -8.73
CA LEU A 30 -12.43 -2.16 -7.93
C LEU A 30 -13.39 -1.82 -6.78
N PRO A 31 -13.16 -0.78 -5.94
CA PRO A 31 -14.15 -0.31 -4.97
C PRO A 31 -15.47 0.09 -5.63
N ILE A 32 -15.46 0.78 -6.78
CA ILE A 32 -16.68 1.15 -7.50
C ILE A 32 -17.45 -0.10 -7.96
N TYR A 33 -16.76 -1.11 -8.51
CA TYR A 33 -17.39 -2.37 -8.89
C TYR A 33 -17.98 -3.10 -7.68
N LEU A 34 -17.30 -3.09 -6.54
CA LEU A 34 -17.81 -3.70 -5.31
C LEU A 34 -19.02 -2.94 -4.74
N ILE A 35 -19.07 -1.60 -4.84
CA ILE A 35 -20.25 -0.79 -4.50
C ILE A 35 -21.42 -1.15 -5.40
N ILE A 36 -21.20 -1.21 -6.71
CA ILE A 36 -22.24 -1.58 -7.69
C ILE A 36 -22.74 -2.99 -7.39
N PHE A 37 -21.83 -3.93 -7.11
CA PHE A 37 -22.17 -5.31 -6.76
C PHE A 37 -22.96 -5.38 -5.45
N TYR A 38 -22.60 -4.60 -4.43
CA TYR A 38 -23.34 -4.53 -3.17
C TYR A 38 -24.78 -3.99 -3.37
N ILE A 39 -24.94 -2.93 -4.17
CA ILE A 39 -26.26 -2.37 -4.51
C ILE A 39 -27.10 -3.41 -5.26
N LEU A 40 -26.52 -4.07 -6.27
CA LEU A 40 -27.19 -5.12 -7.04
C LEU A 40 -27.56 -6.31 -6.15
N HIS A 41 -26.65 -6.79 -5.30
CA HIS A 41 -26.89 -7.89 -4.36
C HIS A 41 -28.05 -7.57 -3.41
N THR A 42 -28.04 -6.37 -2.81
CA THR A 42 -29.11 -5.90 -1.92
C THR A 42 -30.44 -5.81 -2.67
N TRP A 43 -30.43 -5.27 -3.89
CA TRP A 43 -31.62 -5.16 -4.73
C TRP A 43 -32.19 -6.52 -5.15
N LEU A 44 -31.33 -7.47 -5.53
CA LEU A 44 -31.73 -8.84 -5.89
C LEU A 44 -32.30 -9.57 -4.67
N GLY A 45 -31.69 -9.38 -3.49
CA GLY A 45 -32.19 -9.90 -2.22
C GLY A 45 -33.60 -9.39 -1.89
N CYS A 46 -33.89 -8.12 -2.19
CA CYS A 46 -35.24 -7.56 -2.06
C CYS A 46 -36.23 -8.09 -3.10
N LYS A 47 -35.80 -8.40 -4.33
CA LYS A 47 -36.66 -8.85 -5.43
C LYS A 47 -36.99 -10.35 -5.41
N MET A 48 -36.06 -11.20 -4.98
CA MET A 48 -36.26 -12.66 -4.93
C MET A 48 -37.07 -13.14 -3.72
N ARG A 49 -37.33 -12.28 -2.73
CA ARG A 49 -38.14 -12.61 -1.57
C ARG A 49 -39.41 -11.76 -1.56
N GLU A 50 -40.55 -12.40 -1.83
CA GLU A 50 -41.92 -11.88 -1.64
C GLU A 50 -42.27 -11.56 -0.16
N ILE A 51 -41.30 -11.33 0.72
CA ILE A 51 -41.48 -11.54 2.17
C ILE A 51 -41.32 -10.22 2.94
N GLU A 52 -42.32 -9.95 3.80
CA GLU A 52 -42.39 -8.95 4.87
C GLU A 52 -41.24 -9.09 5.89
N ILE A 53 -40.01 -8.87 5.46
CA ILE A 53 -38.85 -8.83 6.34
C ILE A 53 -38.67 -7.38 6.81
N SER A 54 -38.68 -7.17 8.12
CA SER A 54 -38.39 -5.85 8.69
C SER A 54 -37.04 -5.35 8.19
N THR A 55 -36.93 -4.03 7.98
CA THR A 55 -35.70 -3.36 7.50
C THR A 55 -34.45 -3.83 8.26
N ILE A 56 -34.58 -4.12 9.56
CA ILE A 56 -33.52 -4.57 10.47
C ILE A 56 -32.87 -5.89 10.01
N THR A 57 -33.67 -6.88 9.61
CA THR A 57 -33.15 -8.21 9.25
C THR A 57 -32.43 -8.20 7.90
N LEU A 58 -32.87 -7.34 6.97
CA LEU A 58 -32.19 -7.12 5.68
C LEU A 58 -30.80 -6.49 5.88
N TYR A 59 -30.66 -5.56 6.83
CA TYR A 59 -29.37 -4.98 7.20
C TYR A 59 -28.43 -6.02 7.81
N LEU A 60 -28.93 -6.89 8.72
CA LEU A 60 -28.13 -7.95 9.33
C LEU A 60 -27.56 -8.95 8.31
N TYR A 61 -28.32 -9.32 7.28
CA TYR A 61 -27.84 -10.20 6.21
C TYR A 61 -26.81 -9.55 5.28
N ASN A 62 -26.91 -8.23 5.07
CA ASN A 62 -25.97 -7.49 4.21
C ASN A 62 -24.74 -6.96 4.96
N LEU A 63 -24.76 -6.99 6.30
CA LEU A 63 -23.66 -6.53 7.16
C LEU A 63 -22.32 -7.23 6.88
N PRO A 64 -22.24 -8.57 6.72
CA PRO A 64 -20.98 -9.24 6.41
C PRO A 64 -20.39 -8.77 5.08
N PHE A 65 -21.24 -8.51 4.09
CA PHE A 65 -20.83 -8.02 2.78
C PHE A 65 -20.30 -6.59 2.85
N LEU A 66 -20.96 -5.74 3.66
CA LEU A 66 -20.49 -4.39 3.94
C LEU A 66 -19.15 -4.39 4.69
N LEU A 67 -18.97 -5.28 5.66
CA LEU A 67 -17.70 -5.42 6.38
C LEU A 67 -16.56 -5.86 5.44
N ILE A 68 -16.80 -6.87 4.59
CA ILE A 68 -15.83 -7.29 3.57
C ILE A 68 -15.52 -6.12 2.62
N PHE A 69 -16.52 -5.37 2.19
CA PHE A 69 -16.34 -4.20 1.33
C PHE A 69 -15.45 -3.13 1.97
N VAL A 70 -15.70 -2.80 3.24
CA VAL A 70 -14.88 -1.84 3.99
C VAL A 70 -13.43 -2.33 4.09
N VAL A 71 -13.22 -3.58 4.46
CA VAL A 71 -11.87 -4.19 4.58
C VAL A 71 -11.15 -4.16 3.23
N VAL A 72 -11.81 -4.57 2.15
CA VAL A 72 -11.22 -4.59 0.80
C VAL A 72 -10.91 -3.17 0.31
N THR A 73 -11.79 -2.20 0.57
CA THR A 73 -11.57 -0.80 0.22
C THR A 73 -10.40 -0.19 0.98
N LEU A 74 -10.27 -0.49 2.27
CA LEU A 74 -9.13 -0.07 3.09
C LEU A 74 -7.80 -0.62 2.55
N ILE A 75 -7.76 -1.90 2.16
CA ILE A 75 -6.57 -2.55 1.61
C ILE A 75 -6.19 -1.98 0.23
N ILE A 76 -7.18 -1.65 -0.61
CA ILE A 76 -6.93 -1.14 -1.97
C ILE A 76 -6.51 0.33 -1.93
N CYS A 77 -7.13 1.17 -1.09
CA CYS A 77 -6.88 2.61 -1.07
C CYS A 77 -5.68 3.03 -0.21
N SER A 78 -4.78 2.11 0.13
CA SER A 78 -3.57 2.44 0.88
C SER A 78 -2.65 3.36 0.07
N LYS A 79 -2.08 4.35 0.74
CA LYS A 79 -1.09 5.26 0.18
C LYS A 79 0.16 5.22 1.06
N GLU A 80 1.32 5.20 0.45
CA GLU A 80 2.60 5.29 1.15
C GLU A 80 3.34 6.53 0.62
N ILE A 81 3.97 7.27 1.52
CA ILE A 81 4.83 8.40 1.17
C ILE A 81 6.20 8.11 1.76
N LEU A 82 7.21 8.21 0.92
CA LEU A 82 8.61 8.18 1.32
C LEU A 82 9.17 9.59 1.13
N ILE A 83 9.56 10.23 2.23
CA ILE A 83 10.14 11.56 2.25
C ILE A 83 11.62 11.39 2.55
N VAL A 84 12.46 11.99 1.74
CA VAL A 84 13.91 11.90 1.84
C VAL A 84 14.45 13.31 2.03
N ASP A 85 15.01 13.54 3.21
CA ASP A 85 15.82 14.70 3.56
C ASP A 85 17.30 14.28 3.56
N ASN A 86 18.19 15.25 3.71
CA ASN A 86 19.63 15.05 3.80
C ASN A 86 20.04 14.25 5.05
N LYS A 87 19.26 14.32 6.13
CA LYS A 87 19.59 13.69 7.43
C LYS A 87 18.68 12.53 7.79
N GLU A 88 17.43 12.57 7.35
CA GLU A 88 16.43 11.58 7.70
C GLU A 88 15.66 11.10 6.47
N LEU A 89 15.21 9.86 6.55
CA LEU A 89 14.28 9.23 5.64
C LEU A 89 13.01 8.90 6.41
N VAL A 90 11.88 9.45 6.00
CA VAL A 90 10.59 9.29 6.67
C VAL A 90 9.64 8.48 5.80
N ILE A 91 9.15 7.36 6.35
CA ILE A 91 8.13 6.53 5.74
C ILE A 91 6.81 6.82 6.43
N GLU A 92 5.82 7.22 5.65
CA GLU A 92 4.46 7.44 6.09
C GLU A 92 3.53 6.46 5.38
N LYS A 93 2.71 5.74 6.15
CA LYS A 93 1.71 4.82 5.63
C LYS A 93 0.32 5.29 6.00
N TYR A 94 -0.52 5.39 4.98
CA TYR A 94 -1.88 5.90 5.06
C TYR A 94 -2.89 4.83 4.67
N PHE A 95 -3.98 4.78 5.43
CA PHE A 95 -5.23 4.13 5.03
C PHE A 95 -6.24 5.22 4.64
N LEU A 96 -6.66 5.26 3.37
CA LEU A 96 -7.47 6.36 2.83
C LEU A 96 -6.78 7.72 3.05
N PHE A 97 -7.22 8.47 4.08
CA PHE A 97 -6.66 9.76 4.51
C PHE A 97 -6.05 9.71 5.92
N TYR A 98 -6.17 8.58 6.63
CA TYR A 98 -5.66 8.40 7.98
C TYR A 98 -4.21 7.92 7.97
N LEU A 99 -3.30 8.67 8.60
CA LEU A 99 -1.92 8.27 8.83
C LEU A 99 -1.89 7.27 10.00
N TYR A 100 -1.57 6.02 9.72
CA TYR A 100 -1.51 4.98 10.76
C TYR A 100 -0.10 4.67 11.22
N GLU A 101 0.90 4.93 10.39
CA GLU A 101 2.30 4.70 10.73
C GLU A 101 3.18 5.79 10.12
N ARG A 102 4.05 6.37 10.96
CA ARG A 102 5.12 7.28 10.56
C ARG A 102 6.41 6.81 11.22
N LYS A 103 7.45 6.58 10.41
CA LYS A 103 8.78 6.13 10.87
C LYS A 103 9.84 7.02 10.26
N GLY A 104 10.60 7.71 11.10
CA GLY A 104 11.82 8.41 10.72
C GLY A 104 13.04 7.49 10.90
N ILE A 105 13.96 7.54 9.94
CA ILE A 105 15.16 6.73 9.88
C ILE A 105 16.32 7.69 9.62
N ASP A 106 17.29 7.75 10.53
CA ASP A 106 18.51 8.52 10.28
C ASP A 106 19.32 7.88 9.16
N VAL A 107 19.76 8.70 8.22
CA VAL A 107 20.48 8.23 7.02
C VAL A 107 21.79 7.56 7.37
N GLU A 108 22.46 8.03 8.42
CA GLU A 108 23.72 7.44 8.93
C GLU A 108 23.54 6.00 9.40
N ASN A 109 22.33 5.62 9.82
CA ASN A 109 22.03 4.27 10.28
C ASN A 109 21.62 3.33 9.14
N ILE A 110 21.40 3.85 7.91
CA ILE A 110 21.04 3.03 6.76
C ILE A 110 22.28 2.25 6.29
N ARG A 111 22.18 0.92 6.29
CA ARG A 111 23.23 0.02 5.79
C ARG A 111 23.07 -0.27 4.30
N SER A 112 21.84 -0.52 3.86
CA SER A 112 21.55 -0.79 2.46
C SER A 112 20.07 -0.57 2.13
N ILE A 113 19.82 -0.30 0.85
CA ILE A 113 18.49 -0.22 0.25
C ILE A 113 18.50 -1.23 -0.89
N PHE A 114 17.60 -2.22 -0.86
CA PHE A 114 17.60 -3.30 -1.83
C PHE A 114 16.19 -3.68 -2.29
N PHE A 115 16.13 -4.30 -3.47
CA PHE A 115 14.92 -4.87 -4.03
C PHE A 115 14.77 -6.30 -3.54
N ALA A 116 13.61 -6.64 -3.03
CA ALA A 116 13.22 -8.03 -2.79
C ALA A 116 12.02 -8.37 -3.67
N ASP A 117 12.24 -9.28 -4.62
CA ASP A 117 11.18 -9.91 -5.39
C ASP A 117 10.89 -11.29 -4.80
N GLU A 118 10.38 -11.32 -3.58
CA GLU A 118 10.06 -12.58 -2.88
C GLU A 118 8.71 -13.17 -3.35
N TYR A 119 8.18 -12.78 -4.52
CA TYR A 119 6.88 -13.24 -5.02
C TYR A 119 6.97 -14.35 -6.06
N GLU A 120 6.87 -15.59 -5.57
CA GLU A 120 6.32 -16.70 -6.36
C GLU A 120 4.82 -16.45 -6.66
N LYS A 121 4.43 -16.74 -7.91
CA LYS A 121 3.14 -16.49 -8.59
C LYS A 121 1.83 -16.93 -7.88
N PHE A 122 1.86 -17.50 -6.68
CA PHE A 122 0.69 -18.04 -5.98
C PHE A 122 0.38 -17.25 -4.71
N PHE A 123 -0.64 -16.40 -4.81
CA PHE A 123 -1.21 -15.63 -3.70
C PHE A 123 -1.86 -16.53 -2.64
N PRO A 124 -1.43 -16.52 -1.36
CA PRO A 124 -2.30 -16.81 -0.24
C PRO A 124 -2.87 -15.48 0.26
N LEU A 125 -4.17 -15.43 0.51
CA LEU A 125 -4.92 -14.26 0.98
C LEU A 125 -4.44 -13.66 2.34
N PHE A 126 -3.34 -14.16 2.92
CA PHE A 126 -2.97 -13.99 4.33
C PHE A 126 -1.47 -13.76 4.61
N LEU A 127 -0.65 -13.35 3.64
CA LEU A 127 0.74 -12.98 3.94
C LEU A 127 0.84 -11.60 4.61
N PRO A 128 1.79 -11.39 5.54
CA PRO A 128 2.08 -10.07 6.10
C PRO A 128 2.35 -9.04 5.00
N LEU A 129 1.71 -7.87 5.08
CA LEU A 129 1.84 -6.78 4.11
C LEU A 129 3.28 -6.28 3.91
N ASP A 130 4.21 -6.64 4.80
CA ASP A 130 5.61 -6.27 4.68
C ASP A 130 6.40 -7.18 3.72
N ILE A 131 5.92 -8.40 3.45
CA ILE A 131 6.57 -9.32 2.50
C ILE A 131 6.25 -8.88 1.06
N VAL A 132 5.02 -8.43 0.77
CA VAL A 132 4.58 -7.91 -0.55
C VAL A 132 5.29 -6.63 -1.00
N LYS A 133 6.16 -6.06 -0.17
CA LYS A 133 6.82 -4.79 -0.46
C LYS A 133 8.20 -5.01 -1.04
N ASN A 134 8.45 -4.34 -2.14
CA ASN A 134 9.64 -4.59 -2.94
C ASN A 134 10.85 -3.77 -2.49
N LEU A 135 10.65 -2.53 -2.02
CA LEU A 135 11.75 -1.69 -1.52
C LEU A 135 11.97 -2.01 -0.04
N LYS A 136 13.13 -2.59 0.29
CA LYS A 136 13.55 -2.89 1.66
C LYS A 136 14.72 -2.00 2.05
N ILE A 137 14.64 -1.36 3.20
CA ILE A 137 15.66 -0.48 3.78
C ILE A 137 16.18 -1.13 5.05
N LYS A 138 17.45 -1.53 5.03
CA LYS A 138 18.12 -2.16 6.16
C LYS A 138 18.82 -1.09 6.99
N VAL A 139 18.47 -1.02 8.27
CA VAL A 139 18.92 0.01 9.20
C VAL A 139 19.56 -0.65 10.40
N LYS A 140 20.69 -0.11 10.85
CA LYS A 140 21.31 -0.48 12.11
C LYS A 140 20.42 0.02 13.26
N GLU A 141 19.76 -0.89 13.98
CA GLU A 141 19.01 -0.53 15.19
C GLU A 141 19.91 -0.62 16.43
N SER A 142 20.83 -1.59 16.45
CA SER A 142 21.83 -1.75 17.51
C SER A 142 23.17 -2.21 16.93
N GLU A 143 24.17 -2.45 17.79
CA GLU A 143 25.47 -3.00 17.35
C GLU A 143 25.35 -4.40 16.74
N ILE A 144 24.32 -5.15 17.16
CA ILE A 144 24.16 -6.57 16.88
C ILE A 144 22.98 -6.81 15.91
N GLU A 145 21.96 -5.96 15.95
CA GLU A 145 20.71 -6.16 15.21
C GLU A 145 20.46 -5.07 14.17
N ASP A 146 20.03 -5.54 13.00
CA ASP A 146 19.54 -4.70 11.92
C ASP A 146 18.02 -4.86 11.82
N LYS A 147 17.34 -3.76 11.52
CA LYS A 147 15.90 -3.71 11.28
C LYS A 147 15.62 -3.42 9.82
N ILE A 148 14.52 -3.98 9.31
CA ILE A 148 14.11 -3.80 7.92
C ILE A 148 12.83 -2.97 7.89
N TYR A 149 12.88 -1.86 7.17
CA TYR A 149 11.71 -1.06 6.82
C TYR A 149 11.33 -1.32 5.35
N THR A 150 10.04 -1.23 5.06
CA THR A 150 9.48 -1.67 3.77
C THR A 150 8.61 -0.59 3.15
N PHE A 151 8.73 -0.42 1.83
CA PHE A 151 7.97 0.56 1.04
C PHE A 151 7.59 0.00 -0.34
N GLY A 152 6.43 0.40 -0.85
CA GLY A 152 6.03 0.15 -2.24
C GLY A 152 5.69 -1.32 -2.52
N VAL A 153 4.40 -1.61 -2.65
CA VAL A 153 3.89 -2.95 -3.00
C VAL A 153 3.87 -3.13 -4.51
N ASN A 154 4.26 -4.28 -5.04
CA ASN A 154 4.28 -4.56 -6.49
C ASN A 154 4.89 -3.41 -7.33
N LEU A 155 6.04 -2.88 -6.90
CA LEU A 155 6.85 -2.01 -7.74
C LEU A 155 7.45 -2.87 -8.86
N ASP A 156 7.41 -2.37 -10.10
CA ASP A 156 8.19 -2.98 -11.18
C ASP A 156 9.68 -2.66 -10.98
N GLU A 157 10.55 -3.49 -11.55
CA GLU A 157 12.00 -3.37 -11.39
C GLU A 157 12.53 -2.03 -11.95
N GLU A 158 11.91 -1.50 -13.01
CA GLU A 158 12.29 -0.21 -13.63
C GLU A 158 12.02 0.97 -12.69
N LYS A 159 10.81 1.05 -12.12
CA LYS A 159 10.42 2.07 -11.14
C LYS A 159 11.18 1.92 -9.83
N TYR A 160 11.49 0.69 -9.41
CA TYR A 160 12.39 0.48 -8.29
C TYR A 160 13.75 1.13 -8.57
N LYS A 161 14.35 0.86 -9.74
CA LYS A 161 15.64 1.45 -10.13
C LYS A 161 15.56 2.97 -10.20
N GLU A 162 14.45 3.52 -10.68
CA GLU A 162 14.19 4.97 -10.67
C GLU A 162 14.16 5.54 -9.25
N VAL A 163 13.36 4.95 -8.35
CA VAL A 163 13.23 5.37 -6.95
C VAL A 163 14.58 5.32 -6.24
N VAL A 164 15.30 4.20 -6.38
CA VAL A 164 16.59 3.99 -5.74
C VAL A 164 17.66 4.90 -6.32
N GLY A 165 17.67 5.11 -7.64
CA GLY A 165 18.56 6.08 -8.29
C GLY A 165 18.31 7.50 -7.79
N GLU A 166 17.04 7.90 -7.63
CA GLU A 166 16.67 9.20 -7.09
C GLU A 166 17.11 9.36 -5.62
N ILE A 167 16.92 8.34 -4.78
CA ILE A 167 17.40 8.35 -3.38
C ILE A 167 18.93 8.46 -3.34
N SER A 168 19.65 7.68 -4.16
CA SER A 168 21.13 7.69 -4.20
C SER A 168 21.66 9.05 -4.60
N ASN A 169 21.10 9.62 -5.68
CA ASN A 169 21.47 10.94 -6.18
C ASN A 169 21.18 12.03 -5.14
N TYR A 170 20.10 11.89 -4.38
CA TYR A 170 19.71 12.85 -3.37
C TYR A 170 20.62 12.80 -2.13
N GLN A 171 21.01 11.60 -1.67
CA GLN A 171 21.76 11.43 -0.43
C GLN A 171 23.28 11.31 -0.61
N ASN A 172 23.79 11.27 -1.84
CA ASN A 172 25.19 10.88 -2.13
C ASN A 172 25.59 9.55 -1.47
N VAL A 173 24.63 8.66 -1.21
CA VAL A 173 24.84 7.37 -0.55
C VAL A 173 25.11 6.31 -1.62
N LYS A 174 26.18 5.51 -1.44
CA LYS A 174 26.44 4.31 -2.24
C LYS A 174 25.34 3.29 -1.98
N ILE A 175 24.52 3.04 -2.99
CA ILE A 175 23.56 1.94 -2.97
C ILE A 175 24.23 0.70 -3.56
N LEU A 176 24.17 -0.42 -2.83
CA LEU A 176 24.66 -1.74 -3.22
C LEU A 176 23.54 -2.58 -3.81
#